data_AF-A0A975C008-F1
#
_entry.id   AF-A0A975C008-F1
#
_cell.length_a   1.000
_cell.length_b   1.000
_cell.length_c   1.000
_cell.angle_alpha   90.00
_cell.angle_beta   90.00
_cell.angle_gamma   90.00
#
_symmetry.space_group_name_H-M   'P 1'
#
loop_
_entity.id
_entity.type
_entity.pdbx_description
1 polymer ?
#
loop_
_entity_poly.entity_id
_entity_poly.type
_entity_poly.pdbx_seq_one_letter_code
_entity_poly.pdbx_strand_id
1 'polypeptide(L)'
;MKSRLSVYLEPELLDRLEAYVERRGVSRSMIAEAAIASFLSPDAAERQEAALVRRLDRLNRHADRLERDVGIGVEMLAMFVRFWLTATPPLPEASQAAARAKGRERYGAFVESLGRRLATGRAFTRELSLDLQGNGGTGDGSGPGVDED
;
A
#
# COMPACT_ATOMS: atom_id res chain seq x y z
N MET A 1 -36.64 22.94 25.09
CA MET A 1 -37.94 22.24 25.01
C MET A 1 -38.02 21.51 23.68
N LYS A 2 -38.54 20.28 23.63
CA LYS A 2 -38.77 19.54 22.38
C LYS A 2 -40.23 19.70 21.94
N SER A 3 -40.44 19.98 20.66
CA SER A 3 -41.78 20.11 20.06
C SER A 3 -42.19 18.81 19.37
N ARG A 4 -43.48 18.44 19.47
CA ARG A 4 -44.01 17.25 18.78
C ARG A 4 -44.12 17.54 17.29
N LEU A 5 -43.48 16.70 16.48
CA LEU A 5 -43.59 16.70 15.01
C LEU A 5 -44.39 15.46 14.57
N SER A 6 -45.40 15.65 13.73
CA SER A 6 -46.15 14.56 13.09
C SER A 6 -45.96 14.68 11.58
N VAL A 7 -45.34 13.67 10.96
CA VAL A 7 -45.04 13.62 9.53
C VAL A 7 -45.40 12.25 8.98
N TYR A 8 -45.90 12.23 7.75
CA TYR A 8 -46.14 10.99 7.02
C TYR A 8 -44.83 10.54 6.37
N LEU A 9 -44.54 9.24 6.46
CA LEU A 9 -43.42 8.59 5.79
C LEU A 9 -43.99 7.52 4.88
N GLU A 10 -43.34 7.32 3.73
CA GLU A 10 -43.60 6.16 2.89
C GLU A 10 -43.41 4.87 3.70
N PRO A 11 -44.29 3.86 3.56
CA PRO A 11 -44.23 2.64 4.36
C PRO A 11 -42.84 1.96 4.30
N GLU A 12 -42.25 1.88 3.12
CA GLU A 12 -40.90 1.30 2.95
C GLU A 12 -39.82 2.07 3.72
N LEU A 13 -39.96 3.39 3.83
CA LEU A 13 -39.00 4.23 4.56
C LEU A 13 -39.16 4.03 6.07
N LEU A 14 -40.40 3.85 6.53
CA LEU A 14 -40.71 3.53 7.91
C LEU A 14 -40.08 2.19 8.32
N ASP A 15 -40.23 1.16 7.49
CA ASP A 15 -39.66 -0.17 7.73
C ASP A 15 -38.13 -0.13 7.81
N ARG A 16 -37.48 0.60 6.89
CA ARG A 16 -36.02 0.78 6.91
C ARG A 16 -35.56 1.50 8.16
N LEU A 17 -36.30 2.52 8.62
CA LEU A 17 -35.99 3.24 9.85
C LEU A 17 -36.12 2.31 11.07
N GLU A 18 -37.20 1.53 11.16
CA GLU A 18 -37.43 0.54 12.23
C GLU A 18 -36.30 -0.48 12.30
N ALA A 19 -35.97 -1.10 11.17
CA ALA A 19 -34.87 -2.06 11.09
C ALA A 19 -33.51 -1.44 11.47
N TYR A 20 -33.29 -0.17 11.16
CA TYR A 20 -32.07 0.54 11.54
C TYR A 20 -32.00 0.79 13.05
N VAL A 21 -33.07 1.30 13.65
CA VAL A 21 -33.09 1.61 15.08
C VAL A 21 -33.01 0.36 15.95
N GLU A 22 -33.63 -0.74 15.52
CA GLU A 22 -33.58 -2.02 16.22
C GLU A 22 -32.15 -2.61 16.23
N ARG A 23 -31.48 -2.61 15.07
CA ARG A 23 -30.07 -3.06 14.97
C ARG A 23 -29.10 -2.22 15.80
N ARG A 24 -29.39 -0.94 16.00
CA ARG A 24 -28.49 0.02 16.68
C ARG A 24 -28.87 0.28 18.14
N GLY A 25 -30.04 -0.18 18.61
CA GLY A 25 -30.52 0.06 19.98
C GLY A 25 -30.80 1.53 20.30
N VAL A 26 -31.20 2.33 19.32
CA VAL A 26 -31.43 3.79 19.45
C VAL A 26 -32.90 4.15 19.22
N SER A 27 -33.37 5.31 19.68
CA SER A 27 -34.79 5.67 19.51
C SER A 27 -35.09 6.29 18.15
N ARG A 28 -36.30 6.05 17.63
CA ARG A 28 -36.78 6.62 16.34
C ARG A 28 -36.72 8.14 16.34
N SER A 29 -37.18 8.77 17.43
CA SER A 29 -37.16 10.23 17.56
C SER A 29 -35.74 10.78 17.58
N MET A 30 -34.77 10.07 18.15
CA MET A 30 -33.37 10.49 18.15
C MET A 30 -32.76 10.44 16.75
N ILE A 31 -33.00 9.37 15.99
CA ILE A 31 -32.54 9.27 14.61
C ILE A 31 -33.20 10.32 13.71
N ALA A 32 -34.52 10.52 13.86
CA ALA A 32 -35.24 11.53 13.08
C ALA A 32 -34.74 12.96 13.38
N GLU A 33 -34.56 13.30 14.66
CA GLU A 33 -34.01 14.60 15.07
C GLU A 33 -32.58 14.80 14.54
N ALA A 34 -31.72 13.79 14.66
CA ALA A 34 -30.35 13.86 14.15
C ALA A 34 -30.30 14.00 12.62
N ALA A 35 -31.14 13.26 11.89
CA ALA A 35 -31.21 13.34 10.44
C ALA A 35 -31.69 14.74 9.98
N ILE A 36 -32.73 15.29 10.61
CA ILE A 36 -33.24 16.64 10.31
C ILE A 36 -32.20 17.71 10.65
N ALA A 37 -31.56 17.62 11.82
CA ALA A 37 -30.50 18.55 12.22
C ALA A 37 -29.30 18.49 11.26
N SER A 38 -28.92 17.29 10.80
CA SER A 38 -27.87 17.11 9.81
C SER A 38 -28.26 17.68 8.45
N PHE A 39 -29.50 17.48 8.01
CA PHE A 39 -30.00 17.99 6.73
C PHE A 39 -30.06 19.51 6.70
N LEU A 40 -30.42 20.14 7.82
CA LEU A 40 -30.52 21.59 7.95
C LEU A 40 -29.19 22.29 8.27
N SER A 41 -28.08 21.55 8.39
CA SER A 41 -26.76 22.11 8.69
C SER A 41 -25.99 22.45 7.40
N PRO A 42 -25.75 23.74 7.10
CA PRO A 42 -24.97 24.17 5.92
C PRO A 42 -23.57 23.55 5.91
N ASP A 43 -22.96 23.44 7.09
CA ASP A 43 -21.58 22.95 7.27
C ASP A 43 -21.42 21.45 7.06
N ALA A 44 -22.50 20.65 7.10
CA ALA A 44 -22.37 19.20 7.02
C ALA A 44 -21.93 18.75 5.62
N ALA A 45 -22.58 19.28 4.58
CA ALA A 45 -22.22 19.00 3.19
C ALA A 45 -20.83 19.55 2.86
N GLU A 46 -20.54 20.80 3.24
CA GLU A 46 -19.27 21.45 2.96
C GLU A 46 -18.08 20.75 3.66
N ARG A 47 -18.27 20.29 4.91
CA ARG A 47 -17.23 19.51 5.61
C ARG A 47 -16.98 18.16 4.95
N GLN A 48 -18.04 17.50 4.46
CA GLN A 48 -17.90 16.21 3.78
C GLN A 48 -17.17 16.36 2.44
N GLU A 49 -17.51 17.41 1.68
CA GLU A 49 -16.82 17.75 0.43
C GLU A 49 -15.35 18.11 0.68
N ALA A 50 -15.07 18.96 1.67
CA ALA A 50 -13.70 19.31 2.05
C ALA A 50 -12.88 18.08 2.50
N ALA A 51 -13.49 17.14 3.22
CA ALA A 51 -12.84 15.89 3.60
C ALA A 51 -12.51 15.02 2.37
N LEU A 52 -13.40 14.98 1.37
CA LEU A 52 -13.18 14.26 0.12
C LEU A 52 -12.03 14.87 -0.67
N VAL A 53 -12.01 16.20 -0.84
CA VAL A 53 -10.92 16.93 -1.51
C VAL A 53 -9.57 16.63 -0.86
N ARG A 54 -9.49 16.71 0.48
CA ARG A 54 -8.25 16.39 1.22
C ARG A 54 -7.80 14.94 1.02
N ARG A 55 -8.74 14.00 0.88
CA ARG A 55 -8.43 12.59 0.60
C ARG A 55 -7.89 12.41 -0.82
N LEU A 56 -8.50 13.09 -1.79
CA LEU A 56 -8.04 13.09 -3.18
C LEU A 56 -6.64 13.69 -3.31
N ASP A 57 -6.38 14.84 -2.67
CA ASP A 57 -5.04 15.44 -2.65
C ASP A 57 -3.98 14.50 -2.07
N ARG A 58 -4.34 13.73 -1.04
CA ARG A 58 -3.44 12.75 -0.44
C ARG A 58 -3.15 11.59 -1.40
N LEU A 59 -4.13 11.15 -2.16
CA LEU A 59 -3.98 10.11 -3.19
C LEU A 59 -3.11 10.61 -4.35
N ASN A 60 -3.34 11.83 -4.83
CA ASN A 60 -2.52 12.45 -5.88
C ASN A 60 -1.06 12.55 -5.44
N ARG A 61 -0.79 13.08 -4.24
CA ARG A 61 0.57 13.12 -3.70
C ARG A 61 1.20 11.73 -3.55
N HIS A 62 0.40 10.69 -3.34
CA HIS A 62 0.92 9.32 -3.30
C HIS A 62 1.25 8.81 -4.70
N ALA A 63 0.41 9.11 -5.69
CA ALA A 63 0.66 8.80 -7.09
C ALA A 63 1.93 9.49 -7.61
N ASP A 64 2.12 10.78 -7.32
CA ASP A 64 3.33 11.52 -7.73
C ASP A 64 4.61 10.89 -7.17
N ARG A 65 4.57 10.44 -5.90
CA ARG A 65 5.70 9.72 -5.28
C ARG A 65 5.95 8.37 -5.95
N LEU A 66 4.88 7.61 -6.22
CA LEU A 66 4.99 6.33 -6.91
C LEU A 66 5.57 6.50 -8.32
N GLU A 67 5.14 7.52 -9.05
CA GLU A 67 5.68 7.84 -10.37
C GLU A 67 7.18 8.14 -10.30
N ARG A 68 7.60 8.95 -9.32
CA ARG A 68 9.03 9.23 -9.07
C ARG A 68 9.81 7.95 -8.74
N ASP A 69 9.30 7.13 -7.84
CA ASP A 69 9.97 5.89 -7.42
C ASP A 69 10.09 4.90 -8.58
N VAL A 70 9.06 4.82 -9.43
CA VAL A 70 9.09 4.03 -10.67
C VAL A 70 10.13 4.59 -11.64
N GLY A 71 10.19 5.91 -11.81
CA GLY A 71 11.20 6.59 -12.63
C GLY A 71 12.63 6.22 -12.19
N ILE A 72 12.91 6.32 -10.89
CA ILE A 72 14.20 5.91 -10.30
C ILE A 72 14.49 4.43 -10.56
N GLY A 73 13.49 3.56 -10.43
CA GLY A 73 13.63 2.13 -10.72
C GLY A 73 13.99 1.85 -12.19
N VAL A 74 13.36 2.57 -13.13
CA VAL A 74 13.66 2.48 -14.57
C VAL A 74 15.07 2.98 -14.87
N GLU A 75 15.48 4.11 -14.30
CA GLU A 75 16.84 4.65 -14.45
C GLU A 75 17.89 3.67 -13.92
N MET A 76 17.68 3.11 -12.72
CA MET A 76 18.57 2.12 -12.13
C MET A 76 18.70 0.87 -13.01
N LEU A 77 17.58 0.37 -13.56
CA LEU A 77 17.59 -0.77 -14.46
C LEU A 77 18.34 -0.47 -15.77
N ALA A 78 18.13 0.71 -16.34
CA ALA A 78 18.84 1.15 -17.54
C ALA A 78 20.36 1.24 -17.29
N MET A 79 20.77 1.80 -16.14
CA MET A 79 22.17 1.84 -15.72
C MET A 79 22.74 0.43 -15.52
N PHE A 80 22.00 -0.48 -14.88
CA PHE A 80 22.40 -1.87 -14.70
C PHE A 80 22.62 -2.57 -16.04
N VAL A 81 21.67 -2.47 -16.98
CA VAL A 81 21.77 -3.08 -18.32
C VAL A 81 22.97 -2.51 -19.09
N ARG A 82 23.15 -1.18 -19.06
CA ARG A 82 24.29 -0.52 -19.71
C ARG A 82 25.61 -1.02 -19.13
N PHE A 83 25.75 -0.98 -17.81
CA PHE A 83 26.95 -1.46 -17.13
C PHE A 83 27.23 -2.92 -17.47
N TRP A 84 26.22 -3.78 -17.44
CA TRP A 84 26.34 -5.19 -17.77
C TRP A 84 26.84 -5.43 -19.21
N LEU A 85 26.31 -4.68 -20.18
CA LEU A 85 26.75 -4.78 -21.59
C LEU A 85 28.17 -4.27 -21.81
N THR A 86 28.62 -3.26 -21.05
CA THR A 86 29.97 -2.69 -21.20
C THR A 86 31.05 -3.41 -20.39
N ALA A 87 30.67 -4.05 -19.28
CA ALA A 87 31.61 -4.70 -18.36
C ALA A 87 31.81 -6.19 -18.64
N THR A 88 30.93 -6.83 -19.41
CA THR A 88 31.04 -8.26 -19.73
C THR A 88 31.99 -8.46 -20.93
N PRO A 89 33.17 -9.08 -20.74
CA PRO A 89 34.09 -9.34 -21.85
C PRO A 89 33.45 -10.26 -22.89
N PRO A 90 33.65 -10.01 -24.20
CA PRO A 90 33.14 -10.90 -25.23
C PRO A 90 33.77 -12.29 -25.08
N LEU A 91 32.91 -13.31 -25.09
CA LEU A 91 33.33 -14.71 -24.97
C LEU A 91 33.94 -15.21 -26.28
N PRO A 92 34.96 -16.09 -26.22
CA PRO A 92 35.47 -16.82 -27.38
C PRO A 92 34.34 -17.49 -28.17
N GLU A 93 34.41 -17.47 -29.49
CA GLU A 93 33.33 -17.92 -30.37
C GLU A 93 32.86 -19.36 -30.07
N ALA A 94 33.80 -20.24 -29.72
CA ALA A 94 33.55 -21.62 -29.32
C ALA A 94 32.70 -21.77 -28.03
N SER A 95 32.72 -20.79 -27.13
CA SER A 95 31.95 -20.83 -25.87
C SER A 95 30.65 -20.03 -25.92
N GLN A 96 30.41 -19.26 -26.99
CA GLN A 96 29.19 -18.43 -27.12
C GLN A 96 27.92 -19.27 -27.14
N ALA A 97 27.90 -20.41 -27.83
CA ALA A 97 26.72 -21.27 -27.91
C ALA A 97 26.35 -21.85 -26.53
N ALA A 98 27.34 -22.33 -25.78
CA ALA A 98 27.17 -22.84 -24.42
C ALA A 98 26.74 -21.74 -23.44
N ALA A 99 27.34 -20.54 -23.53
CA ALA A 99 26.96 -19.39 -22.70
C ALA A 99 25.52 -18.93 -22.97
N ARG A 100 25.09 -18.87 -24.24
CA ARG A 100 23.70 -18.56 -24.62
C ARG A 100 22.73 -19.62 -24.10
N ALA A 101 23.08 -20.90 -24.18
CA ALA A 101 22.26 -21.99 -23.64
C ALA A 101 22.10 -21.88 -22.11
N LYS A 102 23.19 -21.64 -21.38
CA LYS A 102 23.15 -21.45 -19.92
C LYS A 102 22.40 -20.18 -19.52
N GLY A 103 22.50 -19.12 -20.32
CA GLY A 103 21.73 -17.88 -20.12
C GLY A 103 20.21 -18.12 -20.21
N ARG A 104 19.75 -18.87 -21.22
CA ARG A 104 18.33 -19.24 -21.35
C ARG A 104 17.84 -20.08 -20.18
N GLU A 105 18.62 -21.05 -19.73
CA GLU A 105 18.31 -21.88 -18.55
C GLU A 105 18.14 -21.01 -17.29
N ARG A 106 19.11 -20.12 -17.02
CA ARG A 106 19.06 -19.21 -15.87
C ARG A 106 17.88 -18.24 -15.93
N TYR A 107 17.57 -17.72 -17.12
CA TYR A 107 16.42 -16.84 -17.31
C TYR A 107 15.10 -17.56 -17.03
N GLY A 108 14.93 -18.80 -17.53
CA GLY A 108 13.76 -19.62 -17.24
C GLY A 108 13.57 -19.85 -15.74
N ALA A 109 14.64 -20.24 -15.03
CA ALA A 109 14.62 -20.42 -13.58
C ALA A 109 14.29 -19.12 -12.81
N PHE A 110 14.80 -17.98 -13.28
CA PHE A 110 14.46 -16.67 -12.72
C PHE A 110 12.98 -16.34 -12.90
N VAL A 111 12.44 -16.51 -14.12
CA VAL A 111 11.01 -16.24 -14.41
C VAL A 111 10.10 -17.12 -13.55
N GLU A 112 10.43 -18.39 -13.38
CA GLU A 112 9.68 -19.31 -12.52
C GLU A 112 9.71 -18.87 -11.05
N SER A 113 10.89 -18.48 -10.54
CA SER A 113 11.06 -17.98 -9.18
C SER A 113 10.28 -16.67 -8.95
N LEU A 114 10.35 -15.74 -9.91
CA LEU A 114 9.61 -14.48 -9.88
C LEU A 114 8.10 -14.74 -9.92
N GLY A 115 7.63 -15.64 -10.79
CA GLY A 115 6.23 -16.03 -10.90
C GLY A 115 5.68 -16.61 -9.58
N ARG A 116 6.43 -17.53 -8.94
CA ARG A 116 6.07 -18.06 -7.62
C ARG A 116 5.95 -16.94 -6.57
N ARG A 117 6.89 -16.00 -6.56
CA ARG A 117 6.90 -14.91 -5.58
C ARG A 117 5.76 -13.92 -5.81
N LEU A 118 5.48 -13.55 -7.06
CA LEU A 118 4.33 -12.71 -7.41
C LEU A 118 3.01 -13.37 -7.00
N ALA A 119 2.87 -14.69 -7.18
CA ALA A 119 1.69 -15.44 -6.75
C ALA A 119 1.48 -15.44 -5.22
N THR A 120 2.55 -15.29 -4.43
CA THR A 120 2.45 -15.20 -2.96
C THR A 120 2.01 -13.82 -2.42
N GLY A 121 1.92 -12.79 -3.29
CA GLY A 121 1.32 -11.49 -2.95
C GLY A 121 2.07 -10.64 -1.91
N ARG A 122 3.22 -11.09 -1.39
CA ARG A 122 4.06 -10.32 -0.48
C ARG A 122 4.87 -9.29 -1.25
N ALA A 123 4.71 -8.02 -0.89
CA ALA A 123 5.50 -6.94 -1.48
C ALA A 123 6.98 -7.13 -1.13
N PHE A 124 7.81 -7.36 -2.17
CA PHE A 124 9.27 -7.49 -2.09
C PHE A 124 9.93 -6.41 -1.21
N THR A 125 9.41 -5.19 -1.29
CA THR A 125 9.89 -4.03 -0.54
C THR A 125 9.73 -4.16 0.98
N ARG A 126 8.68 -4.86 1.44
CA ARG A 126 8.43 -5.09 2.88
C ARG A 126 9.43 -6.08 3.47
N GLU A 127 9.86 -7.08 2.70
CA GLU A 127 10.85 -8.08 3.13
C GLU A 127 12.26 -7.47 3.17
N LEU A 128 12.63 -6.69 2.16
CA LEU A 128 13.94 -6.01 2.14
C LEU A 128 14.12 -5.03 3.30
N SER A 129 13.07 -4.30 3.70
CA SER A 129 13.12 -3.42 4.87
C SER A 129 13.30 -4.18 6.19
N LEU A 130 12.81 -5.42 6.29
CA LEU A 130 13.00 -6.26 7.48
C LEU A 130 14.42 -6.81 7.54
N ASP A 131 14.98 -7.24 6.41
CA ASP A 131 16.34 -7.78 6.34
C ASP A 131 17.41 -6.71 6.64
N LEU A 132 17.20 -5.47 6.18
CA LEU A 132 18.09 -4.35 6.50
C LEU A 132 18.01 -3.91 7.96
N GLN A 133 16.87 -4.10 8.64
CA GLN A 133 16.72 -3.82 10.08
C GLN A 133 17.30 -4.94 10.96
N GLY A 134 17.25 -6.20 10.49
CA GLY A 134 17.81 -7.35 11.21
C GLY A 134 19.34 -7.41 11.25
N ASN A 135 20.04 -6.76 10.32
CA ASN A 135 21.50 -6.78 10.25
C ASN A 135 22.19 -5.64 11.02
N GLY A 136 21.43 -4.80 11.75
CA GLY A 136 21.95 -3.62 12.47
C GLY A 136 22.21 -3.82 13.97
N GLY A 137 22.06 -5.04 14.50
CA GLY A 137 22.01 -5.27 15.95
C GLY A 137 22.69 -6.55 16.43
N THR A 138 24.00 -6.69 16.19
CA THR A 138 24.87 -7.58 16.98
C THR A 138 26.32 -7.13 16.84
N GLY A 139 26.63 -6.01 17.48
CA GLY A 139 27.98 -5.68 17.93
C GLY A 139 28.03 -5.95 19.43
N ASP A 140 28.10 -7.22 19.82
CA ASP A 140 28.37 -7.62 21.20
C ASP A 140 29.83 -7.28 21.52
N GLY A 141 30.02 -6.17 22.22
CA GLY A 141 31.30 -5.72 22.74
C GLY A 141 31.69 -6.56 23.95
N SER A 142 32.25 -7.75 23.69
CA SER A 142 33.03 -8.49 24.67
C SER A 142 34.51 -8.27 24.39
N GLY A 143 35.10 -7.26 25.02
CA GLY A 143 36.55 -7.02 24.99
C GLY A 143 37.28 -8.05 25.85
N PRO A 144 38.47 -8.54 25.44
CA PRO A 144 39.22 -9.45 26.27
C PRO A 144 39.94 -8.65 27.36
N GLY A 145 39.78 -9.10 28.60
CA GLY A 145 40.53 -8.62 29.76
C GLY A 145 42.03 -8.81 29.53
N VAL A 146 42.78 -7.76 29.87
CA VAL A 146 44.23 -7.76 29.97
C VAL A 146 44.60 -8.48 31.26
N ASP A 147 45.27 -9.63 31.15
CA ASP A 147 46.05 -10.17 32.26
C ASP A 147 47.50 -9.71 32.08
N GLU A 148 47.98 -9.00 33.11
CA GLU A 148 49.35 -8.52 33.31
C GLU A 148 50.32 -9.69 33.55
N ASP A 149 51.51 -9.60 32.94
CA ASP A 149 52.76 -10.21 33.41
C ASP A 149 53.92 -9.25 33.11
#